data_AF-A0A067CHD4-F1
#
_entry.id   AF-A0A067CHD4-F1
#
_cell.length_a   1.000
_cell.length_b   1.000
_cell.length_c   1.000
_cell.angle_alpha   90.00
_cell.angle_beta   90.00
_cell.angle_gamma   90.00
#
_symmetry.space_group_name_H-M   'P 1'
#
loop_
_entity.id
_entity.type
_entity.pdbx_description
1 polymer ?
#
loop_
_entity_poly.entity_id
_entity_poly.type
_entity_poly.pdbx_seq_one_letter_code
_entity_poly.pdbx_strand_id
1 'polypeptide(L)'
;MYSRRWVYYVAIIVNLVLCFSWTLALIPPDVGFFGTLLLDLQPITLFMEPMRRTMWSCLAMENEHLRNTLGFRKEHFIPLHFDRPPSPTERKPTYAFRIAALSAVVLCLSAAAILLG
;
A
#
# COMPACT_ATOMS: atom_id res chain seq x y z
N MET A 1 -10.79 1.09 16.61
CA MET A 1 -11.81 0.16 17.11
C MET A 1 -13.03 0.24 16.24
N TYR A 2 -13.16 -0.70 15.31
CA TYR A 2 -14.45 -0.93 14.66
C TYR A 2 -15.44 -1.38 15.73
N SER A 3 -16.37 -0.49 16.09
CA SER A 3 -17.42 -0.77 17.08
C SER A 3 -18.32 -1.96 16.67
N ARG A 4 -18.37 -2.25 15.36
CA ARG A 4 -19.20 -3.29 14.76
C ARG A 4 -18.46 -4.60 14.58
N ARG A 5 -18.80 -5.59 15.42
CA ARG A 5 -18.22 -6.95 15.38
C ARG A 5 -18.43 -7.67 14.04
N TRP A 6 -19.51 -7.35 13.32
CA TRP A 6 -19.81 -7.98 12.02
C TRP A 6 -18.73 -7.74 10.96
N VAL A 7 -18.00 -6.62 11.06
CA VAL A 7 -16.91 -6.28 10.13
C VAL A 7 -15.81 -7.33 10.18
N TYR A 8 -15.52 -7.89 11.36
CA TYR A 8 -14.52 -8.95 11.51
C TYR A 8 -14.97 -10.26 10.85
N TYR A 9 -16.23 -10.65 11.01
CA TYR A 9 -16.76 -11.86 10.36
C TYR A 9 -16.75 -11.74 8.84
N VAL A 10 -17.13 -10.57 8.31
CA VAL A 10 -17.04 -10.31 6.87
C VAL A 10 -15.59 -10.34 6.40
N ALA A 11 -14.66 -9.72 7.14
CA ALA A 11 -13.24 -9.73 6.78
C ALA A 11 -12.64 -11.15 6.76
N ILE A 12 -13.09 -12.04 7.66
CA ILE A 12 -12.68 -13.45 7.67
C ILE A 12 -13.15 -14.15 6.38
N ILE A 13 -14.42 -13.98 6.01
CA ILE A 13 -14.99 -14.58 4.79
C ILE A 13 -14.29 -14.03 3.54
N VAL A 14 -14.11 -12.71 3.45
CA VAL A 14 -13.41 -12.04 2.35
C VAL A 14 -11.97 -12.55 2.25
N ASN A 15 -11.25 -12.66 3.36
CA ASN A 15 -9.89 -13.20 3.35
C ASN A 15 -9.85 -14.65 2.85
N LEU A 16 -10.81 -15.49 3.23
CA LEU A 16 -10.89 -16.88 2.75
C LEU A 16 -11.06 -16.93 1.23
N VAL A 17 -11.95 -16.11 0.66
CA VAL A 17 -12.18 -16.06 -0.78
C VAL A 17 -10.95 -15.51 -1.51
N LEU A 18 -10.41 -14.38 -1.06
CA LEU A 18 -9.25 -13.73 -1.69
C LEU A 18 -7.98 -14.58 -1.57
N CYS A 19 -7.90 -15.50 -0.60
CA CYS A 19 -6.80 -16.47 -0.48
C CYS A 19 -6.69 -17.37 -1.72
N PHE A 20 -7.78 -17.62 -2.45
CA PHE A 20 -7.72 -18.42 -3.68
C PHE A 20 -7.39 -17.59 -4.92
N SER A 21 -7.35 -16.25 -4.82
CA SER A 21 -7.07 -15.36 -5.97
C SER A 21 -5.74 -15.70 -6.65
N TRP A 22 -4.70 -16.00 -5.86
CA TRP A 22 -3.38 -16.32 -6.44
C TRP A 22 -3.36 -17.66 -7.19
N THR A 23 -4.23 -18.62 -6.84
CA THR A 23 -4.30 -19.91 -7.55
C THR A 23 -4.84 -19.77 -8.97
N LEU A 24 -5.67 -18.75 -9.23
CA LEU A 24 -6.19 -18.47 -10.57
C LEU A 24 -5.07 -18.08 -11.54
N ALA A 25 -3.96 -17.51 -11.04
CA ALA A 25 -2.81 -17.14 -11.86
C ALA A 25 -1.94 -18.34 -12.30
N LEU A 26 -2.19 -19.54 -11.76
CA LEU A 26 -1.47 -20.76 -12.16
C LEU A 26 -2.10 -21.46 -13.36
N ILE A 27 -3.32 -21.07 -13.76
CA ILE A 27 -4.05 -21.75 -14.83
C ILE A 27 -3.46 -21.28 -16.18
N PRO A 28 -2.95 -22.20 -17.03
CA PRO A 28 -2.42 -21.82 -18.32
C PRO A 28 -3.54 -21.36 -19.26
N PRO A 29 -3.30 -20.38 -20.13
CA PRO A 29 -4.34 -19.82 -21.01
C PRO A 29 -4.83 -20.80 -22.08
N ASP A 30 -4.07 -21.85 -22.37
CA ASP A 30 -4.35 -22.80 -23.45
C ASP A 30 -5.49 -23.79 -23.14
N VAL A 31 -6.09 -23.72 -21.95
CA VAL A 31 -7.17 -24.62 -21.49
C VAL A 31 -8.56 -24.28 -22.06
N GLY A 32 -8.62 -23.59 -23.21
CA GLY A 32 -9.85 -23.15 -23.86
C GLY A 32 -10.44 -21.87 -23.27
N PHE A 33 -11.75 -21.68 -23.42
CA PHE A 33 -12.45 -20.43 -23.05
C PHE A 33 -12.21 -19.97 -21.60
N PHE A 34 -12.08 -20.90 -20.66
CA PHE A 34 -11.78 -20.58 -19.26
C PHE A 34 -10.37 -20.01 -19.08
N GLY A 35 -9.38 -20.48 -19.84
CA GLY A 35 -8.01 -19.97 -19.78
C GLY A 35 -7.92 -18.54 -20.30
N THR A 36 -8.59 -18.24 -21.42
CA THR A 36 -8.64 -16.88 -21.99
C THR A 36 -9.35 -15.91 -21.06
N LEU A 37 -10.48 -16.32 -20.46
CA LEU A 37 -11.22 -15.48 -19.50
C LEU A 37 -10.36 -15.14 -18.27
N LEU A 38 -9.63 -16.12 -17.72
CA LEU A 38 -8.77 -15.88 -16.56
C LEU A 38 -7.60 -14.95 -16.87
N LEU A 39 -7.07 -15.01 -18.09
CA LEU A 39 -6.05 -14.07 -18.57
C LEU A 39 -6.61 -12.64 -18.63
N ASP A 40 -7.84 -12.47 -19.12
CA ASP A 40 -8.51 -11.16 -19.13
C ASP A 40 -8.78 -10.61 -17.72
N LEU A 41 -9.06 -11.49 -16.74
CA LEU A 41 -9.25 -11.14 -15.34
C LEU A 41 -7.95 -10.98 -14.54
N GLN A 42 -6.79 -11.26 -15.14
CA GLN A 42 -5.49 -11.24 -14.46
C GLN A 42 -5.14 -9.90 -13.78
N PRO A 43 -5.48 -8.72 -14.33
CA PRO A 43 -5.28 -7.45 -13.63
C PRO A 43 -6.09 -7.35 -12.32
N ILE A 44 -7.28 -7.93 -12.30
CA ILE A 44 -8.17 -7.93 -11.12
C ILE A 44 -7.60 -8.86 -10.05
N THR A 45 -7.20 -10.08 -10.43
CA THR A 45 -6.63 -11.05 -9.48
C THR A 45 -5.30 -10.58 -8.90
N LEU A 46 -4.50 -9.84 -9.68
CA LEU A 46 -3.28 -9.18 -9.22
C LEU A 46 -3.56 -8.08 -8.18
N PHE A 47 -4.65 -7.32 -8.35
CA PHE A 47 -5.04 -6.25 -7.43
C PHE A 47 -5.69 -6.77 -6.13
N MET A 48 -6.34 -7.94 -6.18
CA MET A 48 -6.95 -8.57 -5.01
C MET A 48 -5.94 -8.92 -3.90
N GLU A 49 -4.70 -9.29 -4.25
CA GLU A 49 -3.68 -9.67 -3.25
C GLU A 49 -3.21 -8.47 -2.39
N PRO A 50 -2.85 -7.30 -2.97
CA PRO A 50 -2.61 -6.08 -2.20
C PRO A 50 -3.79 -5.70 -1.31
N MET A 51 -5.03 -5.73 -1.82
CA MET A 51 -6.22 -5.39 -1.02
C MET A 51 -6.35 -6.29 0.21
N ARG A 52 -6.17 -7.60 0.03
CA ARG A 52 -6.19 -8.59 1.12
C ARG A 52 -5.13 -8.27 2.17
N ARG A 53 -3.90 -7.95 1.75
CA ARG A 53 -2.79 -7.58 2.65
C ARG A 53 -3.09 -6.30 3.41
N THR A 54 -3.56 -5.25 2.73
CA THR A 54 -3.90 -3.98 3.37
C THR A 54 -4.99 -4.16 4.43
N MET A 55 -6.05 -4.91 4.10
CA MET A 55 -7.13 -5.20 5.05
C MET A 55 -6.60 -5.93 6.29
N TRP A 56 -5.81 -6.99 6.11
CA TRP A 56 -5.28 -7.77 7.23
C TRP A 56 -4.26 -6.97 8.06
N SER A 57 -3.43 -6.15 7.42
CA SER A 57 -2.50 -5.25 8.11
C SER A 57 -3.23 -4.24 9.00
N CYS A 58 -4.34 -3.64 8.54
CA CYS A 58 -5.14 -2.75 9.37
C CYS A 58 -5.71 -3.44 10.60
N LEU A 59 -6.26 -4.66 10.43
CA LEU A 59 -6.80 -5.46 11.54
C LEU A 59 -5.72 -5.92 12.52
N ALA A 60 -4.53 -6.28 12.03
CA ALA A 60 -3.40 -6.65 12.87
C ALA A 60 -2.86 -5.47 13.68
N MET A 61 -2.78 -4.28 13.06
CA MET A 61 -2.40 -3.04 13.75
C MET A 61 -3.40 -2.67 14.83
N GLU A 62 -4.70 -2.80 14.54
CA GLU A 62 -5.74 -2.61 15.53
C GLU A 62 -5.61 -3.61 16.69
N ASN A 63 -5.41 -4.89 16.40
CA ASN A 63 -5.20 -5.91 17.43
C ASN A 63 -3.98 -5.59 18.31
N GLU A 64 -2.91 -5.05 17.74
CA GLU A 64 -1.76 -4.62 18.53
C GLU A 64 -2.07 -3.39 19.39
N HIS A 65 -2.78 -2.39 18.85
CA HIS A 65 -3.23 -1.23 19.66
C HIS A 65 -4.09 -1.67 20.85
N LEU A 66 -4.97 -2.66 20.66
CA LEU A 66 -5.80 -3.20 21.74
C LEU A 66 -4.99 -3.95 22.78
N ARG A 67 -4.08 -4.82 22.34
CA ARG A 67 -3.17 -5.54 23.24
C ARG A 67 -2.18 -4.62 23.97
N ASN A 68 -1.90 -3.43 23.44
CA ASN A 68 -0.96 -2.47 24.01
C ASN A 68 -1.62 -1.36 24.84
N THR A 69 -2.93 -1.44 25.12
CA THR A 69 -3.66 -0.43 25.92
C THR A 69 -3.18 -0.33 27.38
N LEU A 70 -2.58 -1.40 27.93
CA LEU A 70 -2.11 -1.45 29.31
C LEU A 70 -0.59 -1.21 29.46
N GLY A 71 0.10 -0.81 28.38
CA GLY A 71 1.53 -0.45 28.45
C GLY A 71 2.51 -1.61 28.69
N PHE A 72 2.03 -2.85 28.89
CA PHE A 72 2.87 -4.03 29.16
C PHE A 72 3.90 -4.35 28.07
N ARG A 73 3.76 -3.78 26.86
CA ARG A 73 4.68 -3.97 25.73
C ARG A 73 5.19 -2.67 25.14
N LYS A 74 4.89 -1.53 25.77
CA LYS A 74 5.29 -0.21 25.31
C LYS A 74 6.63 0.15 25.95
N GLU A 75 7.72 -0.01 25.21
CA GLU A 75 8.99 0.55 25.65
C GLU A 75 8.89 2.08 25.69
N HIS A 76 8.90 2.64 26.89
CA HIS A 76 8.83 4.08 27.12
C HIS A 76 10.13 4.80 26.73
N PHE A 77 11.23 4.05 26.64
CA PHE A 77 12.55 4.56 26.36
C PHE A 77 13.19 3.73 25.26
N ILE A 78 13.12 4.23 24.03
CA ILE A 78 13.92 3.71 22.92
C ILE A 78 15.19 4.56 22.92
N PRO A 79 16.35 4.02 23.32
CA PRO A 79 17.60 4.77 23.29
C PRO A 79 17.87 5.18 21.83
N LEU A 80 17.65 6.45 21.53
CA LEU A 80 17.88 7.00 20.21
C LEU A 80 19.41 7.06 20.03
N HIS A 81 19.98 6.14 19.25
CA HIS A 81 21.42 6.08 18.99
C HIS A 81 21.95 7.25 18.13
N PHE A 82 21.09 8.22 17.82
CA PHE A 82 21.40 9.35 16.98
C PHE A 82 21.04 10.62 17.73
N ASP A 83 22.07 11.34 18.18
CA ASP A 83 21.95 12.77 18.41
C ASP A 83 21.47 13.38 17.09
N ARG A 84 20.25 13.93 17.05
CA ARG A 84 19.86 14.75 15.90
C ARG A 84 20.82 15.93 15.90
N PRO A 85 21.62 16.14 14.83
CA PRO A 85 22.23 17.43 14.66
C PRO A 85 21.11 18.47 14.68
N PRO A 86 21.32 19.66 15.28
CA PRO A 86 20.33 20.73 15.24
C PRO A 86 19.90 20.88 13.79
N SER A 87 18.59 20.77 13.53
CA SER A 87 18.08 20.90 12.17
C SER A 87 18.66 22.19 11.59
N PRO A 88 19.39 22.15 10.46
CA PRO A 88 19.77 23.39 9.81
C PRO A 88 18.47 24.15 9.62
N THR A 89 18.40 25.41 10.08
CA THR A 89 17.22 26.25 9.95
C THR A 89 16.86 26.30 8.47
N GLU A 90 15.94 25.42 8.07
CA GLU A 90 15.70 25.13 6.67
C GLU A 90 15.00 26.35 6.10
N ARG A 91 15.74 27.14 5.32
CA ARG A 91 15.16 28.26 4.57
C ARG A 91 14.24 27.66 3.51
N LYS A 92 12.97 27.46 3.89
CA LYS A 92 11.84 27.03 3.06
C LYS A 92 11.80 27.60 1.63
N PRO A 93 12.24 28.86 1.31
CA PRO A 93 12.23 29.33 -0.07
C PRO A 93 13.00 28.41 -1.03
N THR A 94 14.15 27.87 -0.64
CA THR A 94 15.02 27.13 -1.58
C THR A 94 14.44 25.80 -2.04
N TYR A 95 13.70 25.10 -1.17
CA TYR A 95 13.09 23.80 -1.51
C TYR A 95 11.90 23.97 -2.46
N ALA A 96 11.06 24.98 -2.22
CA ALA A 96 9.92 25.29 -3.09
C ALA A 96 10.36 25.63 -4.53
N PHE A 97 11.42 26.44 -4.68
CA PHE A 97 11.97 26.74 -6.00
C PHE A 97 12.52 25.51 -6.72
N ARG A 98 13.17 24.59 -6.00
CA ARG A 98 13.68 23.33 -6.59
C ARG A 98 12.53 22.45 -7.09
N ILE A 99 11.44 22.32 -6.33
CA ILE A 99 10.26 21.57 -6.76
C ILE A 99 9.59 22.22 -7.97
N ALA A 100 9.43 23.55 -7.95
CA ALA A 100 8.83 24.28 -9.07
C ALA A 100 9.68 24.13 -10.35
N ALA A 101 11.00 24.21 -10.24
CA ALA A 101 11.90 24.01 -11.37
C ALA A 101 11.85 22.57 -11.91
N LEU A 102 11.88 21.57 -11.03
CA LEU A 102 11.81 20.16 -11.44
C LEU A 102 10.47 19.82 -12.09
N SER A 103 9.35 20.30 -11.53
CA SER A 103 8.02 20.10 -12.13
C SER A 103 7.89 20.78 -13.49
N ALA A 104 8.41 22.01 -13.65
CA ALA A 104 8.44 22.69 -14.94
C ALA A 104 9.27 21.92 -15.99
N VAL A 105 10.46 21.42 -15.61
CA VAL A 105 11.29 20.60 -16.51
C VAL A 105 10.56 19.32 -16.94
N VAL A 106 9.91 18.62 -16.00
CA VAL A 106 9.15 17.40 -16.31
C VAL A 106 7.98 17.70 -17.25
N LEU A 107 7.26 18.80 -17.04
CA LEU A 107 6.14 19.20 -17.92
C LEU A 107 6.63 19.56 -19.32
N CYS A 108 7.74 20.31 -19.43
CA CYS A 108 8.34 20.64 -20.72
C CYS A 108 8.82 19.40 -21.49
N LEU A 109 9.49 18.46 -20.80
CA LEU A 109 9.92 17.20 -21.41
C LEU A 109 8.73 16.34 -21.84
N SER A 110 7.67 16.30 -21.04
CA SER A 110 6.44 15.57 -21.38
C SER A 110 5.74 16.19 -22.59
N ALA A 111 5.63 17.51 -22.66
CA ALA A 111 5.04 18.21 -23.80
C ALA A 111 5.88 18.05 -25.07
N ALA A 112 7.22 18.12 -24.96
CA ALA A 112 8.12 17.89 -26.07
C ALA A 112 8.02 16.46 -26.61
N ALA A 113 7.92 15.46 -25.74
CA ALA A 113 7.73 14.06 -26.13
C ALA A 113 6.39 13.84 -26.87
N ILE A 114 5.33 14.56 -26.51
CA ILE A 114 4.02 14.49 -27.18
C ILE A 114 4.01 15.22 -28.53
N LEU A 115 4.80 16.29 -28.69
CA LEU A 115 4.83 17.09 -29.92
C LEU A 115 5.82 16.55 -30.97
N LEU A 116 6.87 15.83 -30.54
CA LEU A 116 7.92 15.27 -31.42
C LEU A 116 7.78 13.76 -31.67
N GLY A 117 6.94 13.06 -30.89
CA GLY A 117 6.59 11.65 -31.11
C GLY A 117 5.31 11.51 -31.91
#